data_AF-A0A318ARZ5-F1
#
_entry.id   AF-A0A318ARZ5-F1
#
_cell.length_a   1.000
_cell.length_b   1.000
_cell.length_c   1.000
_cell.angle_alpha   90.00
_cell.angle_beta   90.00
_cell.angle_gamma   90.00
#
_symmetry.space_group_name_H-M   'P 1'
#
loop_
_entity.id
_entity.type
_entity.pdbx_description
1 polymer ?
#
loop_
_entity_poly.entity_id
_entity_poly.type
_entity_poly.pdbx_seq_one_letter_code
_entity_poly.pdbx_strand_id
1 'polypeptide(L)'
;MFRQRPDADMIPQGWVIAVMVEVAGERTPVPHYFAVGKADRALAEWAATDLAQQAGTIASSPVDGREPVDAMRQILAYRMRELGLKTGEARALGDKYPRRWLF
;
A
#
# COMPACT_ATOMS: atom_id res chain seq x y z
N MET A 1 -6.04 18.05 25.18
CA MET A 1 -4.56 18.28 25.22
C MET A 1 -3.99 17.74 23.91
N PHE A 2 -3.57 18.60 22.98
CA PHE A 2 -2.89 18.15 21.77
C PHE A 2 -1.46 17.76 22.14
N ARG A 3 -1.13 16.47 22.09
CA ARG A 3 0.25 16.02 22.29
C ARG A 3 1.03 16.38 21.03
N GLN A 4 1.99 17.30 21.13
CA GLN A 4 2.95 17.53 20.06
C GLN A 4 3.73 16.22 19.84
N ARG A 5 3.76 15.75 18.59
CA ARG A 5 4.56 14.59 18.19
C ARG A 5 5.98 15.07 17.86
N PRO A 6 7.03 14.32 18.22
CA PRO A 6 8.40 14.63 17.81
C PRO A 6 8.54 14.75 16.28
N ASP A 7 9.47 15.55 15.76
CA ASP A 7 9.65 15.70 14.31
C ASP A 7 9.97 14.37 13.60
N ALA A 8 10.71 13.49 14.27
CA ALA A 8 11.03 12.15 13.77
C ALA A 8 9.77 11.30 13.48
N ASP A 9 8.66 11.58 14.16
CA ASP A 9 7.39 10.88 13.96
C ASP A 9 6.69 11.28 12.65
N MET A 10 7.00 12.47 12.16
CA MET A 10 6.39 13.07 10.97
C MET A 10 7.17 12.78 9.68
N ILE A 11 8.20 11.93 9.76
CA ILE A 11 8.97 11.48 8.60
C ILE A 11 8.20 10.38 7.86
N PRO A 12 7.95 10.52 6.54
CA PRO A 12 7.44 9.42 5.71
C PRO A 12 8.41 8.23 5.73
N GLN A 13 7.91 7.05 6.10
CA GLN A 13 8.71 5.82 6.14
C GLN A 13 8.06 4.64 5.42
N GLY A 14 6.85 4.82 4.88
CA GLY A 14 6.16 3.79 4.14
C GLY A 14 5.16 4.35 3.15
N TRP A 15 4.48 3.44 2.46
CA TRP A 15 3.42 3.73 1.51
C TRP A 15 2.26 2.75 1.64
N VAL A 16 1.06 3.23 1.38
CA VAL A 16 -0.09 2.41 1.00
C VAL A 16 -0.10 2.33 -0.52
N ILE A 17 -0.03 1.12 -1.05
CA ILE A 17 -0.02 0.84 -2.48
C ILE A 17 -1.28 0.03 -2.83
N ALA A 18 -1.95 0.40 -3.92
CA ALA A 18 -2.96 -0.45 -4.56
C ALA A 18 -2.34 -1.13 -5.78
N VAL A 19 -2.62 -2.42 -5.96
CA VAL A 19 -2.23 -3.19 -7.14
C VAL A 19 -3.48 -3.85 -7.72
N MET A 20 -3.75 -3.62 -9.00
CA MET A 20 -4.86 -4.22 -9.73
C MET A 20 -4.52 -5.65 -10.10
N VAL A 21 -5.25 -6.62 -9.55
CA VAL A 21 -4.99 -8.05 -9.73
C VAL A 21 -6.16 -8.71 -10.45
N GLU A 22 -5.88 -9.45 -11.51
CA GLU A 22 -6.81 -10.35 -12.18
C GLU A 22 -7.11 -11.55 -11.27
N VAL A 23 -8.35 -11.64 -10.79
CA VAL A 23 -8.83 -12.72 -9.93
C VAL A 23 -9.80 -13.60 -10.71
N ALA A 24 -9.63 -14.92 -10.64
CA ALA A 24 -10.51 -15.85 -11.34
C ALA A 24 -11.97 -15.70 -10.88
N GLY A 25 -12.87 -15.52 -11.84
CA GLY A 25 -14.31 -15.31 -11.58
C GLY A 25 -14.73 -13.84 -11.46
N GLU A 26 -13.78 -12.91 -11.33
CA GLU A 26 -14.05 -11.48 -11.37
C GLU A 26 -14.03 -10.96 -12.82
N ARG A 27 -14.95 -10.05 -13.15
CA ARG A 27 -15.05 -9.49 -14.51
C ARG A 27 -13.94 -8.50 -14.85
N THR A 28 -13.44 -7.81 -13.84
CA THR A 28 -12.41 -6.78 -13.95
C THR A 28 -11.35 -7.01 -12.89
N PRO A 29 -10.09 -6.61 -13.12
CA PRO A 29 -9.06 -6.65 -12.08
C PRO A 29 -9.54 -5.97 -10.79
N VAL A 30 -9.22 -6.58 -9.65
CA VAL A 30 -9.62 -6.13 -8.31
C VAL A 30 -8.43 -5.47 -7.62
N PRO A 31 -8.59 -4.27 -7.04
CA PRO A 31 -7.52 -3.63 -6.30
C PRO A 31 -7.21 -4.41 -5.02
N HIS A 32 -5.98 -4.89 -4.91
CA HIS A 32 -5.41 -5.41 -3.67
C HIS A 32 -4.55 -4.33 -3.04
N TYR A 33 -4.70 -4.16 -1.74
CA TYR A 33 -4.05 -3.10 -0.99
C TYR A 33 -2.91 -3.64 -0.15
N PHE A 34 -1.83 -2.87 -0.09
CA PHE A 34 -0.60 -3.23 0.61
C PHE A 34 -0.11 -2.06 1.45
N ALA A 35 0.38 -2.35 2.64
CA ALA A 35 1.16 -1.41 3.42
C ALA A 35 2.63 -1.82 3.35
N VAL A 36 3.50 -0.90 2.94
CA VAL A 36 4.92 -1.17 2.72
C VAL A 36 5.78 -0.18 3.49
N GLY A 37 6.62 -0.67 4.40
CA GLY A 37 7.50 0.12 5.25
C GLY A 37 8.79 0.56 4.57
N LYS A 38 8.72 1.04 3.32
CA LYS A 38 9.85 1.60 2.57
C LYS A 38 9.56 3.06 2.24
N ALA A 39 10.48 3.97 2.53
CA ALA A 39 10.27 5.40 2.30
C ALA A 39 10.29 5.77 0.80
N ASP A 40 11.16 5.12 0.03
CA ASP A 40 11.23 5.30 -1.43
C ASP A 40 9.99 4.68 -2.09
N ARG A 41 9.33 5.48 -2.95
CA ARG A 41 8.07 5.09 -3.62
C ARG A 41 8.28 3.90 -4.54
N ALA A 42 9.31 3.92 -5.39
CA ALA A 42 9.54 2.87 -6.36
C ALA A 42 9.82 1.54 -5.65
N LEU A 43 10.68 1.54 -4.63
CA LEU A 43 10.93 0.34 -3.83
C LEU A 43 9.68 -0.18 -3.12
N ALA A 44 8.75 0.71 -2.73
CA ALA A 44 7.49 0.31 -2.13
C ALA A 44 6.52 -0.32 -3.15
N GLU A 45 6.39 0.28 -4.33
CA GLU A 45 5.60 -0.23 -5.45
C GLU A 45 6.09 -1.63 -5.89
N TRP A 46 7.41 -1.82 -6.01
CA TRP A 46 8.01 -3.11 -6.33
C TRP A 46 7.68 -4.18 -5.28
N ALA A 47 7.86 -3.87 -4.00
CA ALA A 47 7.55 -4.82 -2.93
C ALA A 47 6.06 -5.18 -2.84
N ALA A 48 5.17 -4.23 -3.15
CA ALA A 48 3.73 -4.51 -3.25
C ALA A 48 3.41 -5.41 -4.45
N THR A 49 4.05 -5.16 -5.60
CA THR A 49 3.93 -5.95 -6.84
C THR A 49 4.38 -7.40 -6.61
N ASP A 50 5.53 -7.60 -5.94
CA ASP A 50 6.03 -8.93 -5.59
C ASP A 50 5.04 -9.72 -4.71
N LEU A 51 4.38 -9.04 -3.75
CA LEU A 51 3.38 -9.67 -2.91
C LEU A 51 2.07 -9.93 -3.66
N ALA A 52 1.66 -9.01 -4.54
CA ALA A 52 0.43 -9.11 -5.33
C ALA A 52 0.45 -10.29 -6.31
N GLN A 53 1.62 -10.66 -6.84
CA GLN A 53 1.78 -11.85 -7.68
C GLN A 53 1.34 -13.16 -6.99
N GLN A 54 1.28 -13.19 -5.65
CA GLN A 54 0.77 -14.34 -4.90
C GLN A 54 -0.77 -14.44 -4.94
N ALA A 55 -1.47 -13.34 -5.22
CA ALA A 55 -2.92 -13.30 -5.32
C ALA A 55 -3.42 -13.52 -6.76
N GLY A 56 -2.61 -13.19 -7.78
CA GLY A 56 -2.96 -13.39 -9.19
C GLY A 56 -2.08 -12.58 -10.14
N THR A 57 -2.48 -12.54 -11.41
CA THR A 57 -1.79 -11.76 -12.45
C THR A 57 -2.07 -10.28 -12.23
N ILE A 58 -1.04 -9.44 -12.27
CA ILE A 58 -1.20 -7.99 -12.18
C ILE A 58 -1.67 -7.46 -13.54
N ALA A 59 -2.63 -6.54 -13.54
CA ALA A 59 -3.13 -5.93 -14.76
C ALA A 59 -1.98 -5.30 -15.55
N SER A 60 -1.92 -5.57 -16.86
CA SER A 60 -0.85 -5.07 -17.73
C SER A 60 -1.09 -3.66 -18.26
N SER A 61 -2.30 -3.13 -18.08
CA SER A 61 -2.72 -1.82 -18.58
C SER A 61 -3.73 -1.15 -17.64
N PRO A 62 -3.92 0.18 -17.73
CA PRO A 62 -4.87 0.88 -16.89
C PRO A 62 -6.30 0.33 -16.98
N VAL A 63 -6.97 0.25 -15.83
CA VAL A 63 -8.34 -0.27 -15.68
C VAL A 63 -9.23 0.88 -15.22
N ASP A 64 -10.25 1.24 -16.00
CA ASP A 64 -11.15 2.37 -15.72
C ASP A 64 -10.42 3.69 -15.38
N GLY A 65 -9.31 3.95 -16.08
CA GLY A 65 -8.48 5.13 -15.88
C GLY A 65 -7.57 5.09 -14.64
N ARG A 66 -7.42 3.93 -14.00
CA ARG A 66 -6.50 3.72 -12.88
C ARG A 66 -5.29 2.91 -13.31
N GLU A 67 -4.11 3.36 -12.93
CA GLU A 67 -2.87 2.62 -13.16
C GLU A 67 -2.89 1.27 -12.45
N PRO A 68 -2.27 0.22 -13.02
CA PRO A 68 -2.19 -1.09 -12.38
C PRO A 68 -1.53 -1.08 -11.00
N VAL A 69 -0.60 -0.15 -10.76
CA VAL A 69 0.08 0.06 -9.49
C VAL A 69 -0.05 1.53 -9.12
N ASP A 70 -0.65 1.81 -7.97
CA ASP A 70 -0.93 3.18 -7.51
C ASP A 70 -0.43 3.41 -6.08
N ALA A 71 0.46 4.39 -5.93
CA ALA A 71 0.98 4.82 -4.64
C ALA A 71 0.03 5.82 -3.96
N MET A 72 -0.98 5.28 -3.30
CA MET A 72 -2.11 6.05 -2.75
C MET A 72 -1.70 7.08 -1.68
N ARG A 73 -0.82 6.70 -0.74
CA ARG A 73 -0.51 7.54 0.44
C ARG A 73 0.81 7.20 1.10
N GLN A 74 1.57 8.21 1.51
CA GLN A 74 2.71 8.04 2.41
C GLN A 74 2.26 7.72 3.85
N ILE A 75 2.94 6.78 4.48
CA ILE A 75 2.75 6.41 5.88
C ILE A 75 3.87 7.04 6.71
N LEU A 76 3.48 7.85 7.69
CA LEU A 76 4.42 8.47 8.64
C LEU A 76 4.92 7.44 9.66
N ALA A 77 6.13 7.66 10.19
CA ALA A 77 6.77 6.76 11.15
C ALA A 77 5.86 6.45 12.36
N TYR A 78 5.10 7.42 12.86
CA TYR A 78 4.17 7.16 13.96
C TYR A 78 2.99 6.27 13.56
N ARG A 79 2.44 6.44 12.35
CA ARG A 79 1.31 5.63 11.87
C ARG A 79 1.77 4.19 11.65
N MET A 80 2.98 3.99 11.15
CA MET A 80 3.57 2.66 11.06
C MET A 80 3.59 1.96 12.43
N ARG A 81 4.06 2.64 13.49
CA ARG A 81 4.05 2.09 14.85
C ARG A 81 2.63 1.82 15.37
N GLU A 82 1.69 2.76 15.20
CA GLU A 82 0.29 2.60 15.62
C GLU A 82 -0.43 1.44 14.90
N LEU A 83 -0.06 1.18 13.64
CA LEU A 83 -0.62 0.13 12.80
C LEU A 83 0.21 -1.16 12.82
N GLY A 84 1.31 -1.15 13.59
CA GLY A 84 2.21 -2.29 13.77
C GLY A 84 3.00 -2.69 12.53
N LEU A 85 3.19 -1.79 11.55
CA LEU A 85 4.01 -2.02 10.35
C LEU A 85 5.49 -1.78 10.68
N LYS A 86 6.37 -2.74 10.38
CA LYS A 86 7.82 -2.61 10.57
C LYS A 86 8.49 -1.95 9.36
N THR A 87 9.59 -1.24 9.59
CA THR A 87 10.46 -0.77 8.52
C THR A 87 10.97 -1.96 7.69
N GLY A 88 10.87 -1.84 6.36
CA GLY A 88 11.22 -2.88 5.40
C GLY A 88 10.14 -3.93 5.12
N GLU A 89 9.08 -4.01 5.93
CA GLU A 89 7.99 -4.99 5.79
C GLU A 89 7.05 -4.61 4.63
N ALA A 90 6.55 -5.59 3.90
CA ALA A 90 5.38 -5.45 3.02
C ALA A 90 4.26 -6.36 3.55
N ARG A 91 3.04 -5.81 3.67
CA ARG A 91 1.89 -6.49 4.27
C ARG A 91 0.65 -6.35 3.39
N ALA A 92 0.03 -7.48 3.05
CA ALA A 92 -1.27 -7.51 2.41
C ALA A 92 -2.36 -7.00 3.38
N LEU A 93 -3.19 -6.08 2.90
CA LEU A 93 -4.35 -5.53 3.61
C LEU A 93 -5.68 -6.12 3.12
N GLY A 94 -5.64 -6.83 1.98
CA GLY A 94 -6.80 -7.42 1.31
C GLY A 94 -7.30 -6.57 0.13
N ASP A 95 -8.49 -6.91 -0.35
CA ASP A 95 -9.18 -6.31 -1.50
C ASP A 95 -10.17 -5.20 -1.11
N LYS A 96 -10.40 -5.01 0.20
CA LYS A 96 -11.28 -3.96 0.73
C LYS A 96 -10.51 -2.67 0.93
N TYR A 97 -11.13 -1.56 0.55
CA TYR A 97 -10.56 -0.22 0.66
C TYR A 97 -9.98 0.05 2.08
N PRO A 98 -8.68 0.36 2.22
CA PRO A 98 -7.96 0.27 3.48
C PRO A 98 -8.11 1.55 4.30
N ARG A 99 -9.34 1.91 4.68
CA ARG A 99 -9.68 3.18 5.36
C ARG A 99 -8.74 3.51 6.52
N ARG A 100 -8.44 2.52 7.37
CA ARG A 100 -7.58 2.68 8.56
C ARG A 100 -6.14 3.13 8.22
N TRP A 101 -5.69 2.94 6.98
CA TRP A 101 -4.34 3.25 6.52
C TRP A 101 -4.22 4.57 5.75
N LEU A 102 -5.34 5.14 5.29
CA LEU A 102 -5.36 6.33 4.43
C LEU A 102 -5.62 7.64 5.19
N PHE A 103 -5.99 7.55 6.47
CA PHE A 103 -6.25 8.68 7.37
C PHE A 103 -5.20 8.79 8.48
#